data_AF-A0A920UAK7-F1
#
_entry.id   AF-A0A920UAK7-F1
#
_cell.length_a   1.000
_cell.length_b   1.000
_cell.length_c   1.000
_cell.angle_alpha   90.00
_cell.angle_beta   90.00
_cell.angle_gamma   90.00
#
_symmetry.space_group_name_H-M   'P 1'
#
loop_
_entity.id
_entity.type
_entity.pdbx_description
1 polymer ?
#
loop_
_entity_poly.entity_id
_entity_poly.type
_entity_poly.pdbx_seq_one_letter_code
_entity_poly.pdbx_strand_id
1 'polypeptide(L)'
;MTAPTRPLADDHRVADLALNDFGRNEIRLAEHEMPGLMALRAEFADSQPLAGARITGSLHMTIQTAVLIETLVALGAEVRWASCNIFSTQDHAAAAVVCGPDGSPDDLRGVPVFAWKGETLEEYWWATQQILQWPGEEGPNLILDDGGDATMLVHKGAEYEAAGSVPSATEDDPEEWQVVIATLTASLTDDPQRWTRIAAGIRGVSEETTTGVHRLYQMQEAGELRFPAINVTTRSPSPSSTTSMAVDTR
;
A
#
# COMPACT_ATOMS: atom_id res chain seq x y z
N MET A 1 7.82 18.00 -16.77
CA MET A 1 6.75 18.81 -16.13
C MET A 1 6.09 17.86 -15.15
N THR A 2 6.27 18.07 -13.85
CA THR A 2 5.58 17.27 -12.83
C THR A 2 4.09 17.45 -13.01
N ALA A 3 3.33 16.35 -13.05
CA ALA A 3 1.88 16.41 -13.07
C ALA A 3 1.39 17.19 -11.83
N PRO A 4 0.28 17.94 -11.90
CA PRO A 4 -0.24 18.63 -10.74
C PRO A 4 -0.62 17.62 -9.65
N THR A 5 -0.30 17.94 -8.39
CA THR A 5 -0.80 17.23 -7.21
C THR A 5 -2.33 17.27 -7.20
N ARG A 6 -2.98 16.14 -6.91
CA ARG A 6 -4.45 16.06 -6.83
C ARG A 6 -4.92 16.45 -5.42
N PRO A 7 -5.92 17.34 -5.26
CA PRO A 7 -6.51 17.61 -3.96
C PRO A 7 -7.09 16.34 -3.34
N LEU A 8 -6.96 16.16 -2.02
CA LEU A 8 -7.47 14.97 -1.34
C LEU A 8 -8.98 14.77 -1.55
N ALA A 9 -9.75 15.86 -1.67
CA ALA A 9 -11.18 15.81 -2.00
C ALA A 9 -11.50 15.03 -3.28
N ASP A 10 -10.57 15.00 -4.25
CA ASP A 10 -10.70 14.26 -5.51
C ASP A 10 -9.84 12.97 -5.54
N ASP A 11 -9.12 12.68 -4.46
CA ASP A 11 -8.07 11.65 -4.40
C ASP A 11 -8.26 10.65 -3.23
N HIS A 12 -9.48 10.17 -3.07
CA HIS A 12 -9.82 9.09 -2.15
C HIS A 12 -11.08 8.37 -2.66
N ARG A 13 -11.34 7.17 -2.12
CA ARG A 13 -12.64 6.50 -2.24
C ARG A 13 -12.86 5.61 -1.03
N VAL A 14 -13.83 6.00 -0.20
CA VAL A 14 -14.28 5.27 0.99
C VAL A 14 -15.80 5.17 0.98
N ALA A 15 -16.38 4.32 1.82
CA ALA A 15 -17.83 4.11 1.81
C ALA A 15 -18.63 5.37 2.19
N ASP A 16 -18.24 6.03 3.29
CA ASP A 16 -18.95 7.20 3.81
C ASP A 16 -18.06 8.02 4.76
N LEU A 17 -17.75 9.27 4.40
CA LEU A 17 -16.95 10.18 5.23
C LEU A 17 -17.67 10.59 6.53
N ALA A 18 -19.00 10.52 6.58
CA ALA A 18 -19.77 10.87 7.79
C ALA A 18 -19.47 9.92 8.96
N LEU A 19 -18.83 8.78 8.72
CA LEU A 19 -18.37 7.84 9.74
C LEU A 19 -17.13 8.32 10.52
N ASN A 20 -16.54 9.47 10.15
CA ASN A 20 -15.35 10.04 10.78
C ASN A 20 -15.40 10.05 12.31
N ASP A 21 -16.46 10.59 12.91
CA ASP A 21 -16.51 10.79 14.36
C ASP A 21 -16.48 9.45 15.12
N PHE A 22 -17.14 8.43 14.57
CA PHE A 22 -17.10 7.09 15.14
C PHE A 22 -15.68 6.49 15.02
N GLY A 23 -15.09 6.54 13.82
CA GLY A 23 -13.74 6.04 13.60
C GLY A 23 -12.69 6.75 14.44
N ARG A 24 -12.78 8.07 14.57
CA ARG A 24 -11.87 8.88 15.39
C ARG A 24 -11.95 8.51 16.87
N ASN A 25 -13.14 8.21 17.38
CA ASN A 25 -13.31 7.73 18.76
C ASN A 25 -12.66 6.37 18.97
N GLU A 26 -12.83 5.44 18.02
CA GLU A 26 -12.21 4.11 18.11
C GLU A 26 -10.70 4.15 17.92
N ILE A 27 -10.17 5.01 17.05
CA ILE A 27 -8.72 5.24 16.90
C ILE A 27 -8.13 5.69 18.24
N ARG A 28 -8.74 6.68 18.92
CA ARG A 28 -8.26 7.14 20.25
C ARG A 28 -8.27 6.02 21.29
N LEU A 29 -9.25 5.12 21.25
CA LEU A 29 -9.27 3.95 22.12
C LEU A 29 -8.14 2.97 21.76
N ALA A 30 -7.96 2.70 20.47
CA ALA A 30 -6.90 1.80 19.98
C ALA A 30 -5.49 2.32 20.28
N GLU A 31 -5.25 3.63 20.28
CA GLU A 31 -3.96 4.22 20.67
C GLU A 31 -3.54 3.80 22.11
N HIS A 32 -4.51 3.65 23.02
CA HIS A 32 -4.22 3.17 24.39
C HIS A 32 -3.80 1.69 24.41
N GLU A 33 -4.28 0.89 23.46
CA GLU A 33 -3.98 -0.53 23.30
C GLU A 33 -2.81 -0.81 22.34
N MET A 34 -2.21 0.25 21.77
CA MET A 34 -1.07 0.16 20.84
C MET A 34 0.16 0.94 21.35
N PRO A 35 0.65 0.64 22.58
CA PRO A 35 1.70 1.42 23.22
C PRO A 35 3.02 1.42 22.44
N GLY A 36 3.30 0.37 21.64
CA GLY A 36 4.49 0.32 20.79
C GLY A 36 4.51 1.41 19.72
N LEU A 37 3.40 1.62 19.01
CA LEU A 37 3.30 2.69 18.02
C LEU A 37 3.34 4.07 18.67
N MET A 38 2.66 4.24 19.81
CA MET A 38 2.68 5.50 20.55
C MET A 38 4.07 5.85 21.08
N ALA A 39 4.84 4.84 21.53
CA ALA A 39 6.23 5.01 21.93
C ALA A 39 7.11 5.43 20.75
N LEU A 40 6.95 4.82 19.56
CA LEU A 40 7.68 5.22 18.36
C LEU A 40 7.38 6.66 17.95
N ARG A 41 6.10 7.08 18.00
CA ARG A 41 5.71 8.48 17.74
C ARG A 41 6.45 9.42 18.68
N ALA A 42 6.51 9.10 19.97
CA ALA A 42 7.19 9.93 20.97
C ALA A 42 8.72 9.94 20.81
N GLU A 43 9.34 8.79 20.55
CA GLU A 43 10.79 8.64 20.42
C GLU A 43 11.33 9.36 19.18
N PHE A 44 10.61 9.29 18.06
CA PHE A 44 11.08 9.78 16.76
C PHE A 44 10.39 11.08 16.30
N ALA A 45 9.62 11.74 17.18
CA ALA A 45 8.91 12.99 16.88
C ALA A 45 9.84 14.07 16.29
N ASP A 46 11.00 14.30 16.91
CA ASP A 46 11.92 15.38 16.48
C ASP A 46 12.76 15.01 15.26
N SER A 47 13.08 13.72 15.09
CA SER A 47 14.00 13.27 14.04
C SER A 47 13.34 13.05 12.68
N GLN A 48 12.00 12.90 12.65
CA GLN A 48 11.20 12.71 11.44
C GLN A 48 11.86 11.71 10.46
N PRO A 49 12.12 10.47 10.90
CA PRO A 49 12.96 9.52 10.16
C PRO A 49 12.36 9.10 8.81
N LEU A 50 11.06 9.30 8.60
CA LEU A 50 10.37 9.00 7.36
C LEU A 50 10.16 10.24 6.47
N ALA A 51 10.77 11.38 6.79
CA ALA A 51 10.72 12.56 5.93
C ALA A 51 11.17 12.24 4.49
N GLY A 52 10.32 12.53 3.52
CA GLY A 52 10.54 12.23 2.09
C GLY A 52 10.25 10.77 1.70
N ALA A 53 9.76 9.94 2.63
CA ALA A 53 9.18 8.65 2.29
C ALA A 53 7.80 8.86 1.66
N ARG A 54 7.57 8.14 0.55
CA ARG A 54 6.26 8.01 -0.10
C ARG A 54 5.86 6.55 0.01
N ILE A 55 5.03 6.25 1.00
CA ILE A 55 4.69 4.89 1.41
C ILE A 55 3.34 4.52 0.82
N THR A 56 3.33 3.51 -0.05
CA THR A 56 2.11 2.83 -0.47
C THR A 56 1.84 1.67 0.48
N GLY A 57 0.69 1.67 1.14
CA GLY A 57 0.25 0.59 2.02
C GLY A 57 -0.89 -0.24 1.40
N SER A 58 -0.74 -1.56 1.43
CA SER A 58 -1.74 -2.55 1.00
C SER A 58 -1.95 -3.55 2.13
N LEU A 59 -2.67 -3.10 3.18
CA LEU A 59 -2.96 -3.86 4.40
C LEU A 59 -4.44 -3.68 4.71
N HIS A 60 -5.04 -4.62 5.45
CA HIS A 60 -6.42 -4.47 5.93
C HIS A 60 -6.69 -3.06 6.49
N MET A 61 -7.67 -2.35 5.92
CA MET A 61 -7.99 -0.98 6.34
C MET A 61 -8.85 -0.98 7.61
N THR A 62 -8.23 -1.19 8.76
CA THR A 62 -8.86 -1.30 10.08
C THR A 62 -8.50 -0.12 11.00
N ILE A 63 -9.08 -0.08 12.19
CA ILE A 63 -8.71 0.86 13.26
C ILE A 63 -7.24 0.70 13.66
N GLN A 64 -6.72 -0.52 13.74
CA GLN A 64 -5.31 -0.76 14.07
C GLN A 64 -4.39 -0.21 12.97
N THR A 65 -4.78 -0.43 11.71
CA THR A 65 -4.06 0.12 10.56
C THR A 65 -4.15 1.64 10.50
N ALA A 66 -5.27 2.24 10.91
CA ALA A 66 -5.38 3.69 11.03
C ALA A 66 -4.35 4.27 12.01
N VAL A 67 -4.14 3.63 13.18
CA VAL A 67 -3.08 4.04 14.12
C VAL A 67 -1.68 3.87 13.50
N LEU A 68 -1.46 2.81 12.72
CA LEU A 68 -0.21 2.62 11.97
C LEU A 68 0.01 3.74 10.95
N ILE A 69 -0.98 4.05 10.11
CA ILE A 69 -0.92 5.12 9.10
C ILE A 69 -0.59 6.46 9.76
N GLU A 70 -1.31 6.82 10.82
CA GLU A 70 -1.06 8.08 11.53
C GLU A 70 0.30 8.09 12.23
N THR A 71 0.86 6.93 12.58
CA THR A 71 2.24 6.83 13.05
C THR A 71 3.23 7.12 11.93
N LEU A 72 3.04 6.55 10.74
CA LEU A 72 3.92 6.82 9.59
C LEU A 72 3.93 8.32 9.24
N VAL A 73 2.75 8.94 9.20
CA VAL A 73 2.59 10.38 8.93
C VAL A 73 3.23 11.21 10.04
N ALA A 74 3.02 10.87 11.31
CA ALA A 74 3.63 11.58 12.45
C ALA A 74 5.17 11.52 12.43
N LEU A 75 5.75 10.50 11.78
CA LEU A 75 7.19 10.33 11.60
C LEU A 75 7.72 10.92 10.28
N GLY A 76 6.88 11.62 9.51
CA GLY A 76 7.26 12.43 8.35
C GLY A 76 6.95 11.81 6.99
N ALA A 77 6.29 10.66 6.93
CA ALA A 77 5.95 10.02 5.65
C ALA A 77 4.74 10.69 4.97
N GLU A 78 4.77 10.70 3.65
CA GLU A 78 3.56 10.78 2.83
C GLU A 78 3.04 9.36 2.60
N VAL A 79 1.72 9.17 2.64
CA VAL A 79 1.11 7.82 2.64
C VAL A 79 -0.07 7.76 1.67
N ARG A 80 -0.24 6.63 0.97
CA ARG A 80 -1.47 6.25 0.23
C ARG A 80 -1.86 4.83 0.62
N TRP A 81 -3.15 4.54 0.78
CA TRP A 81 -3.59 3.26 1.35
C TRP A 81 -4.75 2.60 0.62
N ALA A 82 -4.69 1.29 0.48
CA ALA A 82 -5.81 0.43 0.09
C ALA A 82 -5.82 -0.80 0.99
N SER A 83 -6.97 -1.47 1.02
CA SER A 83 -7.09 -2.74 1.72
C SER A 83 -6.45 -3.88 0.91
N CYS A 84 -5.94 -4.92 1.58
CA CYS A 84 -5.50 -6.18 0.92
C CYS A 84 -6.61 -7.25 0.91
N ASN A 85 -7.84 -6.91 1.31
CA ASN A 85 -8.96 -7.83 1.25
C ASN A 85 -10.30 -7.11 1.18
N ILE A 86 -11.14 -7.51 0.22
CA ILE A 86 -12.45 -6.93 -0.12
C ILE A 86 -13.46 -6.83 1.04
N PHE A 87 -13.30 -7.59 2.12
CA PHE A 87 -14.22 -7.57 3.27
C PHE A 87 -13.58 -7.08 4.58
N SER A 88 -12.29 -6.80 4.58
CA SER A 88 -11.55 -6.49 5.81
C SER A 88 -11.68 -5.04 6.26
N THR A 89 -12.05 -4.14 5.34
CA THR A 89 -12.17 -2.71 5.64
C THR A 89 -13.20 -2.46 6.74
N GLN A 90 -12.81 -1.60 7.68
CA GLN A 90 -13.68 -0.96 8.64
C GLN A 90 -13.93 0.47 8.15
N ASP A 91 -15.11 0.71 7.57
CA ASP A 91 -15.39 1.95 6.82
C ASP A 91 -15.23 3.23 7.66
N HIS A 92 -15.53 3.15 8.95
CA HIS A 92 -15.33 4.26 9.89
C HIS A 92 -13.84 4.56 10.13
N ALA A 93 -12.97 3.54 10.14
CA ALA A 93 -11.53 3.73 10.18
C ALA A 93 -11.04 4.40 8.88
N ALA A 94 -11.48 3.91 7.72
CA ALA A 94 -11.14 4.50 6.43
C ALA A 94 -11.55 5.98 6.35
N ALA A 95 -12.79 6.31 6.75
CA ALA A 95 -13.29 7.68 6.81
C ALA A 95 -12.45 8.58 7.74
N ALA A 96 -12.12 8.10 8.94
CA ALA A 96 -11.34 8.86 9.91
C ALA A 96 -9.90 9.11 9.44
N VAL A 97 -9.30 8.17 8.70
CA VAL A 97 -7.96 8.32 8.11
C VAL A 97 -7.95 9.35 6.98
N VAL A 98 -8.99 9.42 6.14
CA VAL A 98 -9.09 10.44 5.09
C VAL A 98 -9.33 11.83 5.71
N CYS A 99 -10.19 11.91 6.73
CA CYS A 99 -10.44 13.17 7.43
C CYS A 99 -9.21 13.67 8.21
N GLY A 100 -8.42 12.75 8.77
CA GLY A 100 -7.26 13.06 9.60
C GLY A 100 -7.61 13.45 11.04
N PRO A 101 -6.61 13.57 11.94
CA PRO A 101 -6.83 13.80 13.36
C PRO A 101 -7.44 15.17 13.69
N ASP A 102 -7.09 16.18 12.89
CA ASP A 102 -7.51 17.58 13.05
C ASP A 102 -8.43 18.06 11.91
N GLY A 103 -8.98 17.13 11.12
CA GLY A 103 -9.89 17.43 10.01
C GLY A 103 -11.31 16.98 10.26
N SER A 104 -12.12 17.03 9.19
CA SER A 104 -13.55 16.69 9.20
C SER A 104 -14.00 16.27 7.81
N PRO A 105 -15.22 15.73 7.64
CA PRO A 105 -15.76 15.40 6.30
C PRO A 105 -15.77 16.58 5.31
N ASP A 106 -15.86 17.82 5.81
CA ASP A 106 -15.84 19.04 4.99
C ASP A 106 -14.44 19.66 4.84
N ASP A 107 -13.45 19.17 5.58
CA ASP A 107 -12.06 19.67 5.60
C ASP A 107 -11.10 18.48 5.79
N LEU A 108 -10.84 17.77 4.71
CA LEU A 108 -10.01 16.56 4.69
C LEU A 108 -8.54 16.92 4.89
N ARG A 109 -7.94 16.43 5.98
CA ARG A 109 -6.53 16.68 6.36
C ARG A 109 -5.73 15.40 6.61
N GLY A 110 -6.28 14.27 6.21
CA GLY A 110 -5.67 12.96 6.36
C GLY A 110 -4.86 12.56 5.13
N VAL A 111 -4.97 11.29 4.76
CA VAL A 111 -4.25 10.72 3.62
C VAL A 111 -5.20 10.06 2.59
N PRO A 112 -4.77 9.91 1.33
CA PRO A 112 -5.50 9.15 0.32
C PRO A 112 -5.76 7.70 0.76
N VAL A 113 -7.04 7.33 0.86
CA VAL A 113 -7.49 5.95 1.12
C VAL A 113 -8.46 5.52 0.01
N PHE A 114 -8.21 4.35 -0.56
CA PHE A 114 -9.05 3.69 -1.55
C PHE A 114 -9.45 2.33 -0.96
N ALA A 115 -10.45 2.33 -0.09
CA ALA A 115 -10.87 1.13 0.61
C ALA A 115 -12.30 1.27 1.13
N TRP A 116 -13.13 0.26 0.88
CA TRP A 116 -14.45 0.11 1.52
C TRP A 116 -14.77 -1.36 1.75
N LYS A 117 -15.71 -1.63 2.64
CA LYS A 117 -16.16 -2.99 2.90
C LYS A 117 -17.08 -3.47 1.78
N GLY A 118 -16.78 -4.64 1.22
CA GLY A 118 -17.59 -5.28 0.19
C GLY A 118 -17.25 -4.83 -1.24
N GLU A 119 -15.98 -4.53 -1.50
CA GLU A 119 -15.46 -4.31 -2.85
C GLU A 119 -15.71 -5.51 -3.77
N THR A 120 -15.91 -5.26 -5.07
CA THR A 120 -15.71 -6.30 -6.09
C THR A 120 -14.21 -6.51 -6.37
N LEU A 121 -13.85 -7.57 -7.10
CA LEU A 121 -12.45 -7.80 -7.49
C LEU A 121 -11.92 -6.67 -8.38
N GLU A 122 -12.74 -6.13 -9.29
CA GLU A 122 -12.37 -5.00 -10.14
C GLU A 122 -12.13 -3.73 -9.31
N GLU A 123 -12.97 -3.50 -8.30
CA GLU A 123 -12.82 -2.37 -7.39
C GLU A 123 -11.55 -2.49 -6.53
N TYR A 124 -11.26 -3.71 -6.04
CA TYR A 124 -10.04 -4.04 -5.32
C TYR A 124 -8.78 -3.72 -6.14
N TRP A 125 -8.66 -4.29 -7.33
CA TRP A 125 -7.49 -4.07 -8.19
C TRP A 125 -7.41 -2.63 -8.72
N TRP A 126 -8.55 -1.96 -8.90
CA TRP A 126 -8.57 -0.52 -9.16
C TRP A 126 -8.00 0.28 -7.97
N ALA A 127 -8.39 -0.05 -6.74
CA ALA A 127 -7.88 0.59 -5.53
C ALA A 127 -6.37 0.36 -5.35
N THR A 128 -5.89 -0.88 -5.57
CA THR A 128 -4.45 -1.21 -5.58
C THR A 128 -3.68 -0.35 -6.60
N GLN A 129 -4.25 -0.10 -7.78
CA GLN A 129 -3.64 0.83 -8.73
C GLN A 129 -3.62 2.28 -8.24
N GLN A 130 -4.71 2.77 -7.61
CA GLN A 130 -4.77 4.16 -7.12
C GLN A 130 -3.70 4.48 -6.08
N ILE A 131 -3.31 3.50 -5.26
CA ILE A 131 -2.30 3.70 -4.21
C ILE A 131 -0.87 3.64 -4.75
N LEU A 132 -0.66 2.98 -5.89
CA LEU A 132 0.63 2.92 -6.58
C LEU A 132 0.84 4.11 -7.53
N GLN A 133 -0.23 4.80 -7.91
CA GLN A 133 -0.18 6.03 -8.71
C GLN A 133 -0.13 7.26 -7.80
N TRP A 134 1.00 7.95 -7.79
CA TRP A 134 1.24 9.14 -6.97
C TRP A 134 1.15 10.40 -7.81
N PRO A 135 0.07 11.22 -7.72
CA PRO A 135 -0.06 12.43 -8.51
C PRO A 135 1.12 13.39 -8.32
N GLY A 136 1.83 13.69 -9.40
CA GLY A 136 2.99 14.58 -9.41
C GLY A 136 4.34 13.90 -9.18
N GLU A 137 4.34 12.61 -8.85
CA GLU A 137 5.53 11.78 -8.63
C GLU A 137 5.53 10.57 -9.56
N GLU A 138 6.67 9.87 -9.65
CA GLU A 138 6.78 8.63 -10.45
C GLU A 138 6.41 7.35 -9.65
N GLY A 139 5.67 7.51 -8.55
CA GLY A 139 5.21 6.42 -7.68
C GLY A 139 5.71 6.49 -6.23
N PRO A 140 5.43 5.46 -5.42
CA PRO A 140 5.98 5.34 -4.09
C PRO A 140 7.49 5.09 -4.14
N ASN A 141 8.14 5.33 -3.01
CA ASN A 141 9.52 4.90 -2.82
C ASN A 141 9.67 3.82 -1.74
N LEU A 142 8.58 3.45 -1.06
CA LEU A 142 8.48 2.30 -0.15
C LEU A 142 7.10 1.65 -0.27
N ILE A 143 7.04 0.34 -0.08
CA ILE A 143 5.79 -0.43 0.01
C ILE A 143 5.67 -1.06 1.40
N LEU A 144 4.47 -1.02 1.98
CA LEU A 144 4.07 -1.82 3.13
C LEU A 144 2.96 -2.76 2.65
N ASP A 145 3.22 -4.06 2.60
CA ASP A 145 2.37 -5.05 1.93
C ASP A 145 1.94 -6.17 2.89
N ASP A 146 0.76 -6.72 2.63
CA ASP A 146 0.15 -7.84 3.33
C ASP A 146 -0.52 -8.71 2.28
N GLY A 147 0.11 -9.85 1.99
CA GLY A 147 -0.29 -10.81 0.96
C GLY A 147 0.51 -10.67 -0.34
N GLY A 148 1.18 -9.53 -0.55
CA GLY A 148 2.10 -9.31 -1.67
C GLY A 148 1.43 -8.85 -2.96
N ASP A 149 0.19 -8.36 -2.92
CA ASP A 149 -0.57 -7.99 -4.12
C ASP A 149 -0.10 -6.68 -4.75
N ALA A 150 0.24 -5.68 -3.95
CA ALA A 150 0.84 -4.44 -4.45
C ALA A 150 2.21 -4.73 -5.09
N THR A 151 3.01 -5.56 -4.42
CA THR A 151 4.31 -6.02 -4.94
C THR A 151 4.14 -6.79 -6.25
N MET A 152 3.20 -7.74 -6.30
CA MET A 152 2.92 -8.53 -7.51
C MET A 152 2.52 -7.63 -8.68
N LEU A 153 1.64 -6.66 -8.46
CA LEU A 153 1.15 -5.77 -9.51
C LEU A 153 2.29 -4.95 -10.13
N VAL A 154 3.21 -4.44 -9.30
CA VAL A 154 4.41 -3.72 -9.79
C VAL A 154 5.33 -4.64 -10.60
N HIS A 155 5.60 -5.85 -10.10
CA HIS A 155 6.50 -6.78 -10.78
C HIS A 155 5.94 -7.25 -12.13
N LYS A 156 4.67 -7.68 -12.15
CA LYS A 156 3.99 -8.16 -13.36
C LYS A 156 3.75 -7.03 -14.36
N GLY A 157 3.39 -5.84 -13.88
CA GLY A 157 3.28 -4.66 -14.73
C GLY A 157 4.59 -4.34 -15.45
N ALA A 158 5.71 -4.29 -14.73
CA ALA A 158 7.02 -4.01 -15.32
C ALA A 158 7.52 -5.16 -16.23
N GLU A 159 7.17 -6.41 -15.92
CA GLU A 159 7.44 -7.57 -16.79
C GLU A 159 6.69 -7.44 -18.13
N TYR A 160 5.40 -7.13 -18.09
CA TYR A 160 4.58 -7.03 -19.30
C TYR A 160 4.87 -5.77 -20.13
N GLU A 161 5.25 -4.67 -19.48
CA GLU A 161 5.79 -3.49 -20.16
C GLU A 161 7.09 -3.82 -20.92
N ALA A 162 8.01 -4.56 -20.30
CA ALA A 162 9.24 -5.01 -20.96
C ALA A 162 8.98 -5.99 -22.12
N ALA A 163 7.95 -6.83 -22.00
CA ALA A 163 7.50 -7.72 -23.07
C ALA A 163 6.74 -6.98 -24.19
N GLY A 164 6.22 -5.77 -23.92
CA GLY A 164 5.40 -4.99 -24.83
C GLY A 164 3.97 -5.51 -25.00
N SER A 165 3.54 -6.46 -24.18
CA SER A 165 2.19 -7.05 -24.22
C SER A 165 1.84 -7.71 -22.90
N VAL A 166 0.56 -7.66 -22.52
CA VAL A 166 0.00 -8.45 -21.42
C VAL A 166 -0.49 -9.80 -21.96
N PRO A 167 -0.13 -10.94 -21.33
CA PRO A 167 -0.67 -12.25 -21.71
C PRO A 167 -2.19 -12.28 -21.61
N SER A 168 -2.86 -12.96 -22.55
CA SER A 168 -4.30 -13.17 -22.47
C SER A 168 -4.63 -14.16 -21.34
N ALA A 169 -5.65 -13.82 -20.53
CA ALA A 169 -6.25 -14.79 -19.62
C ALA A 169 -7.16 -15.77 -20.40
N THR A 170 -7.35 -16.96 -19.84
CA THR A 170 -8.19 -18.05 -20.36
C THR A 170 -9.38 -18.29 -19.43
N GLU A 171 -10.39 -19.03 -19.91
CA GLU A 171 -11.57 -19.39 -19.09
C GLU A 171 -11.22 -20.30 -17.90
N ASP A 172 -10.08 -20.99 -17.95
CA ASP A 172 -9.58 -21.86 -16.89
C ASP A 172 -8.81 -21.09 -15.79
N ASP A 173 -8.47 -19.82 -16.04
CA ASP A 173 -7.77 -18.99 -15.06
C ASP A 173 -8.72 -18.52 -13.94
N PRO A 174 -8.21 -18.36 -12.69
CA PRO A 174 -8.99 -17.80 -11.60
C PRO A 174 -9.61 -16.45 -11.98
N GLU A 175 -10.86 -16.21 -11.56
CA GLU A 175 -11.59 -14.95 -11.82
C GLU A 175 -10.75 -13.71 -11.47
N GLU A 176 -10.12 -13.74 -10.29
CA GLU A 176 -9.23 -12.68 -9.84
C GLU A 176 -8.04 -12.44 -10.80
N TRP A 177 -7.45 -13.50 -11.34
CA TRP A 177 -6.36 -13.37 -12.30
C TRP A 177 -6.83 -12.74 -13.61
N GLN A 178 -8.04 -13.05 -14.07
CA GLN A 178 -8.64 -12.40 -15.23
C GLN A 178 -8.78 -10.88 -15.02
N VAL A 179 -9.18 -10.47 -13.81
CA VAL A 179 -9.26 -9.04 -13.42
C VAL A 179 -7.87 -8.39 -13.37
N VAL A 180 -6.85 -9.07 -12.85
CA VAL A 180 -5.46 -8.59 -12.87
C VAL A 180 -4.96 -8.37 -14.30
N ILE A 181 -5.20 -9.33 -15.20
CA ILE A 181 -4.83 -9.21 -16.61
C ILE A 181 -5.56 -8.05 -17.29
N ALA A 182 -6.87 -7.89 -17.06
CA ALA A 182 -7.64 -6.77 -17.59
C ALA A 182 -7.09 -5.43 -17.07
N THR A 183 -6.79 -5.36 -15.78
CA THR A 183 -6.17 -4.21 -15.11
C THR A 183 -4.83 -3.83 -15.75
N LEU A 184 -3.91 -4.79 -15.90
CA LEU A 184 -2.60 -4.55 -16.51
C LEU A 184 -2.71 -4.20 -18.00
N THR A 185 -3.66 -4.79 -18.73
CA THR A 185 -3.91 -4.48 -20.14
C THR A 185 -4.36 -3.02 -20.32
N ALA A 186 -5.30 -2.58 -19.48
CA ALA A 186 -5.75 -1.19 -19.47
C ALA A 186 -4.61 -0.23 -19.08
N SER A 187 -3.83 -0.58 -18.06
CA SER A 187 -2.70 0.22 -17.60
C SER A 187 -1.62 0.36 -18.69
N LEU A 188 -1.27 -0.72 -19.39
CA LEU A 188 -0.29 -0.70 -20.49
C LEU A 188 -0.75 0.15 -21.68
N THR A 189 -2.07 0.16 -21.96
CA THR A 189 -2.66 0.98 -23.02
C THR A 189 -2.61 2.46 -22.69
N ASP A 190 -2.82 2.82 -21.42
CA ASP A 190 -2.82 4.18 -20.92
C ASP A 190 -1.39 4.74 -20.80
N ASP A 191 -0.45 3.94 -20.27
CA ASP A 191 0.94 4.32 -20.08
C ASP A 191 1.87 3.09 -20.11
N PRO A 192 2.59 2.86 -21.23
CA PRO A 192 3.34 1.61 -21.45
C PRO A 192 4.66 1.53 -20.68
N GLN A 193 4.93 2.47 -19.77
CA GLN A 193 6.18 2.57 -19.01
C GLN A 193 5.92 2.95 -17.54
N ARG A 194 4.66 2.91 -17.09
CA ARG A 194 4.23 3.28 -15.74
C ARG A 194 4.92 2.41 -14.70
N TRP A 195 4.77 1.10 -14.82
CA TRP A 195 5.25 0.14 -13.84
C TRP A 195 6.77 0.06 -13.82
N THR A 196 7.42 0.26 -14.97
CA THR A 196 8.88 0.35 -15.09
C THR A 196 9.42 1.53 -14.28
N ARG A 197 8.79 2.71 -14.40
CA ARG A 197 9.15 3.89 -13.59
C ARG A 197 8.87 3.69 -12.11
N ILE A 198 7.67 3.18 -11.77
CA ILE A 198 7.30 2.88 -10.38
C ILE A 198 8.31 1.90 -9.75
N ALA A 199 8.61 0.79 -10.42
CA ALA A 199 9.54 -0.22 -9.94
C ALA A 199 10.94 0.35 -9.70
N ALA A 200 11.42 1.24 -10.58
CA ALA A 200 12.72 1.89 -10.44
C ALA A 200 12.78 2.88 -9.26
N GLY A 201 11.65 3.46 -8.85
CA GLY A 201 11.56 4.39 -7.72
C GLY A 201 11.46 3.73 -6.35
N ILE A 202 11.06 2.45 -6.28
CA ILE A 202 10.86 1.73 -5.03
C ILE A 202 12.20 1.29 -4.42
N ARG A 203 12.44 1.71 -3.17
CA ARG A 203 13.65 1.39 -2.40
C ARG A 203 13.51 0.11 -1.58
N GLY A 204 12.29 -0.37 -1.40
CA GLY A 204 12.02 -1.68 -0.81
C GLY A 204 10.57 -1.87 -0.38
N VAL A 205 10.27 -3.10 0.04
CA VAL A 205 8.97 -3.51 0.59
C VAL A 205 9.13 -4.15 1.97
N SER A 206 8.18 -3.92 2.87
CA SER A 206 8.01 -4.69 4.10
C SER A 206 6.74 -5.53 3.98
N GLU A 207 6.85 -6.86 4.13
CA GLU A 207 5.74 -7.79 3.96
C GLU A 207 5.33 -8.43 5.29
N GLU A 208 4.03 -8.36 5.60
CA GLU A 208 3.45 -8.77 6.89
C GLU A 208 3.13 -10.26 6.97
N THR A 209 2.77 -10.92 5.85
CA THR A 209 2.20 -12.27 5.88
C THR A 209 3.13 -13.37 5.37
N THR A 210 2.88 -14.60 5.83
CA THR A 210 3.64 -15.77 5.36
C THR A 210 3.44 -16.02 3.86
N THR A 211 2.24 -15.77 3.35
CA THR A 211 1.90 -15.95 1.93
C THR A 211 2.66 -14.97 1.06
N GLY A 212 2.65 -13.68 1.40
CA GLY A 212 3.40 -12.68 0.66
C GLY A 212 4.91 -12.91 0.75
N VAL A 213 5.42 -13.31 1.92
CA VAL A 213 6.84 -13.69 2.08
C VAL A 213 7.23 -14.85 1.17
N HIS A 214 6.37 -15.87 1.04
CA HIS A 214 6.63 -16.97 0.12
C HIS A 214 6.72 -16.50 -1.34
N ARG A 215 5.85 -15.57 -1.76
CA ARG A 215 5.92 -14.93 -3.10
C ARG A 215 7.24 -14.16 -3.29
N LEU A 216 7.69 -13.43 -2.26
CA LEU A 216 8.98 -12.73 -2.28
C LEU A 216 10.16 -13.70 -2.46
N TYR A 217 10.18 -14.82 -1.73
CA TYR A 217 11.22 -15.84 -1.90
C TYR A 217 11.21 -16.47 -3.30
N GLN A 218 10.02 -16.76 -3.86
CA GLN A 218 9.90 -17.29 -5.22
C GLN A 218 10.49 -16.31 -6.25
N MET A 219 10.19 -15.01 -6.14
CA MET A 219 10.77 -14.00 -7.02
C MET A 219 12.29 -13.86 -6.81
N GLN A 220 12.78 -13.96 -5.58
CA GLN A 220 14.21 -13.91 -5.31
C GLN A 220 14.94 -15.12 -5.92
N GLU A 221 14.42 -16.33 -5.74
CA GLU A 221 15.00 -17.56 -6.30
C GLU A 221 15.01 -17.54 -7.84
N ALA A 222 13.98 -16.94 -8.46
CA ALA A 222 13.91 -16.73 -9.90
C ALA A 222 14.81 -15.58 -10.42
N GLY A 223 15.38 -14.75 -9.52
CA GLY A 223 16.13 -13.55 -9.89
C GLY A 223 15.26 -12.41 -10.44
N GLU A 224 13.97 -12.43 -10.13
CA GLU A 224 12.94 -11.49 -10.62
C GLU A 224 12.60 -10.39 -9.61
N LEU A 225 13.02 -10.52 -8.35
CA LEU A 225 12.77 -9.53 -7.31
C LEU A 225 13.48 -8.21 -7.64
N ARG A 226 12.70 -7.14 -7.88
CA ARG A 226 13.19 -5.86 -8.41
C ARG A 226 13.72 -4.89 -7.36
N PHE A 227 13.33 -5.06 -6.09
CA PHE A 227 13.75 -4.20 -5.00
C PHE A 227 13.88 -4.98 -3.68
N PRO A 228 14.67 -4.49 -2.70
CA PRO A 228 14.85 -5.15 -1.41
C PRO A 228 13.52 -5.43 -0.69
N ALA A 229 13.47 -6.52 0.08
CA ALA A 229 12.28 -6.87 0.85
C ALA A 229 12.63 -7.23 2.30
N ILE A 230 11.78 -6.84 3.25
CA ILE A 230 11.87 -7.19 4.67
C ILE A 230 10.68 -8.09 5.01
N ASN A 231 10.97 -9.27 5.55
CA ASN A 231 9.98 -10.17 6.12
C ASN A 231 9.64 -9.74 7.56
N VAL A 232 8.41 -9.28 7.79
CA VAL A 232 7.93 -8.78 9.09
C VAL A 232 7.21 -9.87 9.91
N THR A 233 6.88 -11.02 9.33
CA THR A 233 6.07 -12.09 9.97
C THR A 233 6.63 -12.68 11.27
N THR A 234 7.91 -12.43 11.60
CA THR A 234 8.67 -12.93 12.77
C THR A 234 8.61 -14.45 13.07
N ARG A 235 8.00 -15.29 12.22
CA ARG A 235 7.98 -16.75 12.41
C ARG A 235 9.18 -17.42 11.74
N SER A 236 10.34 -17.31 12.37
CA SER A 236 11.38 -18.33 12.27
C SER A 236 12.02 -18.53 13.66
N PRO A 237 11.92 -19.72 14.29
CA PRO A 237 12.51 -19.98 15.60
C PRO A 237 14.02 -20.29 15.52
N SER A 238 14.74 -19.82 14.50
CA SER A 238 16.19 -19.99 14.41
C SER A 238 16.91 -18.69 14.81
N PRO A 239 17.84 -18.70 15.79
CA PRO A 239 18.58 -17.52 16.23
C PRO A 239 19.55 -16.96 15.17
N SER A 240 19.49 -17.43 13.92
CA SER A 240 20.42 -17.10 12.84
C SER A 240 19.73 -16.43 11.64
N SER A 241 18.49 -15.96 11.77
CA SER A 241 17.69 -15.46 10.63
C SER A 241 17.28 -13.99 10.74
N THR A 242 18.09 -13.14 11.38
CA THR A 242 18.17 -11.73 10.97
C THR A 242 18.96 -11.64 9.66
N THR A 243 18.50 -12.34 8.62
CA THR A 243 18.94 -12.05 7.26
C THR A 243 18.08 -10.87 6.83
N SER A 244 18.60 -9.67 7.08
CA SER A 244 18.26 -8.56 6.19
C SER A 244 18.49 -9.10 4.77
N MET A 245 17.43 -9.26 3.99
CA MET A 245 17.56 -9.37 2.53
C MET A 245 17.91 -7.97 2.01
N ALA A 246 19.10 -7.50 2.38
CA ALA A 246 19.76 -6.40 1.69
C ALA A 246 20.35 -7.00 0.42
N VAL A 247 19.54 -7.04 -0.65
CA VAL A 247 20.06 -7.26 -1.98
C VAL A 247 20.66 -5.93 -2.43
N ASP A 248 21.99 -5.89 -2.43
CA ASP A 248 22.80 -4.87 -3.08
C ASP A 248 22.54 -4.93 -4.60
N THR A 249 21.53 -4.19 -5.06
CA THR A 249 21.34 -3.94 -6.49
C THR A 249 22.32 -2.86 -6.90
N ARG A 250 23.37 -3.29 -7.61
CA ARG A 250 24.34 -2.44 -8.30
C ARG A 250 23.69 -1.37 -9.18
#